data_AF-A0A7X9Y994-F1
#
_entry.id   AF-A0A7X9Y994-F1
#
_cell.length_a   1.000
_cell.length_b   1.000
_cell.length_c   1.000
_cell.angle_alpha   90.00
_cell.angle_beta   90.00
_cell.angle_gamma   90.00
#
_symmetry.space_group_name_H-M   'P 1'
#
loop_
_entity.id
_entity.type
_entity.pdbx_description
1 polymer ?
#
loop_
_entity_poly.entity_id
_entity_poly.type
_entity_poly.pdbx_seq_one_letter_code
_entity_poly.pdbx_strand_id
1 'polypeptide(L)'
;MSSPVSHRSSLVFLAITLLTFLAASSAPTPLYHLYQEGLHFSAGMLTLVFGVYALSLLVALLTVGSLSDHLGRKPVIFAALLLNMLAMLLFINEGSVAWLIAARTLQGFATGMATAVLGAALLDTDRQQGPLVNSVAPLLGMACGAMGSSLLVEFAPLPTQLIYWTLLALMLLQAVYVWRLAETVSRIPGALASLRPTLHVPPQARRALWLALPVDVA
;
A
#
# COMPACT_ATOMS: atom_id res chain seq x y z
N MET A 1 6.79 -22.35 20.12
CA MET A 1 5.47 -22.90 19.78
C MET A 1 4.44 -21.81 20.05
N SER A 2 4.08 -21.00 19.05
CA SER A 2 3.06 -19.96 19.15
C SER A 2 1.67 -20.60 19.22
N SER A 3 0.87 -20.22 20.22
CA SER A 3 -0.50 -20.71 20.41
C SER A 3 -1.38 -20.42 19.17
N PRO A 4 -2.35 -21.28 18.81
CA PRO A 4 -3.20 -21.13 17.61
C PRO A 4 -3.96 -19.78 17.54
N VAL A 5 -4.23 -19.15 18.69
CA VAL A 5 -4.84 -17.80 18.78
C VAL A 5 -3.92 -16.71 18.20
N SER A 6 -2.60 -16.88 18.31
CA SER A 6 -1.58 -15.94 17.81
C SER A 6 -1.53 -15.90 16.28
N HIS A 7 -1.75 -17.02 15.60
CA HIS A 7 -1.72 -17.08 14.13
C HIS A 7 -2.93 -16.37 13.52
N ARG A 8 -4.13 -16.61 14.06
CA ARG A 8 -5.36 -15.99 13.56
C ARG A 8 -5.37 -14.47 13.77
N SER A 9 -4.89 -14.00 14.93
CA SER A 9 -4.77 -12.55 15.20
C SER A 9 -3.76 -11.88 14.28
N SER A 10 -2.62 -12.52 14.00
CA SER A 10 -1.61 -12.02 13.05
C SER A 10 -2.18 -11.94 11.63
N LEU A 11 -2.86 -13.00 11.17
CA LEU A 11 -3.45 -13.04 9.82
C LEU A 11 -4.49 -11.93 9.64
N VAL A 12 -5.42 -11.77 10.59
CA VAL A 12 -6.44 -10.71 10.55
C VAL A 12 -5.79 -9.33 10.55
N PHE A 13 -4.76 -9.11 11.38
CA PHE A 13 -4.04 -7.84 11.39
C PHE A 13 -3.37 -7.52 10.05
N LEU A 14 -2.66 -8.49 9.46
CA LEU A 14 -2.01 -8.33 8.16
C LEU A 14 -3.04 -8.05 7.06
N ALA A 15 -4.17 -8.75 7.09
CA ALA A 15 -5.29 -8.56 6.17
C ALA A 15 -5.88 -7.15 6.25
N ILE A 16 -6.19 -6.69 7.47
CA ILE A 16 -6.76 -5.36 7.70
C ILE A 16 -5.75 -4.26 7.32
N THR A 17 -4.47 -4.47 7.62
CA THR A 17 -3.42 -3.52 7.24
C THR A 17 -3.33 -3.42 5.73
N LEU A 18 -3.28 -4.55 5.02
CA LEU A 18 -3.27 -4.57 3.55
C LEU A 18 -4.51 -3.87 2.98
N LEU A 19 -5.70 -4.23 3.47
CA LEU A 19 -6.95 -3.58 3.13
C LEU A 19 -6.88 -2.05 3.30
N THR A 20 -6.30 -1.58 4.41
CA THR A 20 -6.20 -0.15 4.72
C THR A 20 -5.26 0.60 3.77
N PHE A 21 -4.13 0.01 3.39
CA PHE A 21 -3.25 0.61 2.37
C PHE A 21 -3.95 0.75 1.03
N LEU A 22 -4.68 -0.30 0.60
CA LEU A 22 -5.40 -0.25 -0.67
C LEU A 22 -6.61 0.67 -0.63
N ALA A 23 -7.29 0.76 0.52
CA ALA A 23 -8.32 1.77 0.76
C ALA A 23 -7.74 3.19 0.65
N ALA A 24 -6.60 3.44 1.29
CA ALA A 24 -5.92 4.73 1.24
C ALA A 24 -5.44 5.10 -0.17
N SER A 25 -5.02 4.11 -0.98
CA SER A 25 -4.63 4.31 -2.38
C SER A 25 -5.81 4.74 -3.27
N SER A 26 -7.00 4.19 -3.01
CA SER A 26 -8.22 4.47 -3.80
C SER A 26 -9.00 5.69 -3.31
N ALA A 27 -8.77 6.12 -2.07
CA ALA A 27 -9.48 7.25 -1.47
C ALA A 27 -9.37 8.59 -2.24
N PRO A 28 -8.21 8.97 -2.82
CA PRO A 28 -8.09 10.21 -3.59
C PRO A 28 -8.88 10.23 -4.91
N THR A 29 -9.26 9.06 -5.45
CA THR A 29 -9.81 8.96 -6.81
C THR A 29 -11.11 9.78 -6.99
N PRO A 30 -12.10 9.72 -6.07
CA PRO A 30 -13.29 10.56 -6.18
C PRO A 30 -13.03 12.05 -5.88
N LEU A 31 -11.92 12.38 -5.24
CA LEU A 31 -11.54 13.75 -4.87
C LEU A 31 -10.82 14.49 -5.99
N TYR A 32 -10.27 13.80 -6.99
CA TYR A 32 -9.48 14.45 -8.05
C TYR A 32 -10.25 15.50 -8.84
N HIS A 33 -11.56 15.33 -9.03
CA HIS A 33 -12.36 16.34 -9.69
C HIS A 33 -12.38 17.65 -8.88
N LEU A 34 -12.58 17.56 -7.56
CA LEU A 34 -12.53 18.70 -6.65
C LEU A 34 -11.13 19.33 -6.62
N TYR A 35 -10.07 18.52 -6.67
CA TYR A 35 -8.70 19.04 -6.75
C TYR A 35 -8.43 19.77 -8.06
N GLN A 36 -8.93 19.25 -9.19
CA GLN A 36 -8.81 19.92 -10.48
C GLN A 36 -9.54 21.26 -10.50
N GLU A 37 -10.72 21.33 -9.89
CA GLU A 37 -11.48 22.58 -9.77
C GLU A 37 -10.79 23.58 -8.84
N GLY A 38 -10.32 23.14 -7.66
CA GLY A 38 -9.71 24.01 -6.66
C GLY A 38 -8.29 24.49 -7.01
N LEU A 39 -7.48 23.64 -7.66
CA LEU A 39 -6.09 23.94 -8.03
C LEU A 39 -5.93 24.31 -9.51
N HIS A 40 -7.01 24.29 -10.30
CA HIS A 40 -7.06 24.66 -11.72
C HIS A 40 -5.99 23.99 -12.60
N PHE A 41 -5.70 22.71 -12.38
CA PHE A 41 -4.68 21.98 -13.16
C PHE A 41 -5.26 21.17 -14.32
N SER A 42 -4.44 20.94 -15.35
CA SER A 42 -4.84 20.27 -16.59
C SER A 42 -5.05 18.75 -16.43
N ALA A 43 -5.81 18.14 -17.33
CA ALA A 43 -5.97 16.68 -17.39
C ALA A 43 -4.62 15.95 -17.54
N GLY A 44 -3.65 16.53 -18.26
CA GLY A 44 -2.30 15.97 -18.38
C GLY A 44 -1.57 15.89 -17.03
N MET A 45 -1.80 16.87 -16.16
CA MET A 45 -1.24 16.87 -14.81
C MET A 45 -1.90 15.80 -13.92
N LEU A 46 -3.21 15.58 -14.07
CA LEU A 46 -3.89 14.46 -13.42
C LEU A 46 -3.27 13.10 -13.81
N THR A 47 -3.02 12.90 -15.10
CA THR A 47 -2.35 11.69 -15.61
C THR A 47 -0.95 11.53 -15.00
N LEU A 48 -0.20 12.62 -14.86
CA LEU A 48 1.10 12.59 -14.20
C LEU A 48 0.97 12.16 -12.73
N VAL A 49 -0.03 12.65 -12.01
CA VAL A 49 -0.30 12.27 -10.61
C VAL A 49 -0.59 10.77 -10.47
N PHE A 50 -1.32 10.16 -11.41
CA PHE A 50 -1.49 8.70 -11.48
C PHE A 50 -0.18 7.99 -11.84
N GLY A 51 0.55 8.50 -12.82
CA GLY A 51 1.80 7.90 -13.30
C GLY A 51 2.89 7.86 -12.24
N VAL A 52 3.09 8.95 -11.50
CA VAL A 52 4.10 9.04 -10.42
C VAL A 52 3.78 8.07 -9.28
N TYR A 53 2.50 7.90 -8.94
CA TYR A 53 2.08 6.88 -7.98
C TYR A 53 2.46 5.47 -8.45
N ALA A 54 2.10 5.11 -9.68
CA ALA A 54 2.38 3.79 -10.24
C ALA A 54 3.88 3.51 -10.34
N LEU A 55 4.66 4.50 -10.78
CA LEU A 55 6.12 4.42 -10.83
C LEU A 55 6.74 4.23 -9.44
N SER A 56 6.30 5.02 -8.46
CA SER A 56 6.82 4.93 -7.09
C SER A 56 6.48 3.60 -6.43
N LEU A 57 5.26 3.10 -6.68
CA LEU A 57 4.81 1.78 -6.24
C LEU A 57 5.66 0.67 -6.87
N LEU A 58 5.92 0.74 -8.18
CA LEU A 58 6.76 -0.22 -8.88
C LEU A 58 8.20 -0.23 -8.33
N VAL A 59 8.79 0.96 -8.12
CA VAL A 59 10.12 1.09 -7.52
C VAL A 59 10.16 0.44 -6.14
N ALA A 60 9.15 0.68 -5.30
CA ALA A 60 9.07 0.06 -3.97
C ALA A 60 8.90 -1.46 -4.04
N LEU A 61 8.04 -1.98 -4.92
CA LEU A 61 7.86 -3.42 -5.11
C LEU A 61 9.18 -4.12 -5.50
N LEU A 62 9.93 -3.50 -6.43
CA LEU A 62 11.18 -4.07 -6.95
C LEU A 62 12.35 -4.01 -5.97
N THR A 63 12.33 -3.07 -5.02
CA THR A 63 13.47 -2.83 -4.11
C THR A 63 13.22 -3.31 -2.68
N VAL A 64 11.99 -3.16 -2.18
CA VAL A 64 11.69 -3.37 -0.76
C VAL A 64 11.27 -4.80 -0.45
N GLY A 65 10.74 -5.55 -1.42
CA GLY A 65 10.42 -6.96 -1.25
C GLY A 65 11.63 -7.77 -0.76
N SER A 66 12.74 -7.72 -1.51
CA SER A 66 14.00 -8.37 -1.17
C SER A 66 14.65 -7.79 0.10
N LEU A 67 14.51 -6.48 0.34
CA LEU A 67 15.00 -5.82 1.55
C LEU A 67 14.29 -6.34 2.80
N SER A 68 12.99 -6.62 2.71
CA SER A 68 12.19 -7.11 3.84
C SER A 68 12.59 -8.50 4.31
N ASP A 69 13.10 -9.35 3.41
CA ASP A 69 13.60 -10.68 3.74
C ASP A 69 14.90 -10.60 4.59
N HIS A 70 15.64 -9.49 4.51
CA HIS A 70 16.87 -9.27 5.26
C HIS A 70 16.64 -8.50 6.57
N LEU A 71 15.84 -7.42 6.51
CA LEU A 71 15.56 -6.55 7.67
C LEU A 71 14.54 -7.16 8.65
N GLY A 72 13.71 -8.08 8.17
CA GLY A 72 12.53 -8.56 8.88
C GLY A 72 11.26 -7.85 8.41
N ARG A 73 10.12 -8.54 8.57
CA ARG A 73 8.83 -8.05 8.06
C ARG A 73 8.28 -6.91 8.91
N LYS A 74 8.41 -6.99 10.23
CA LYS A 74 7.86 -6.00 11.17
C LYS A 74 8.41 -4.57 10.97
N PRO A 75 9.74 -4.33 10.90
CA PRO A 75 10.26 -2.97 10.73
C PRO A 75 9.85 -2.36 9.39
N VAL A 76 9.74 -3.17 8.33
CA VAL A 76 9.34 -2.68 7.00
C VAL A 76 7.85 -2.33 6.96
N ILE A 77 6.98 -3.13 7.60
CA ILE A 77 5.55 -2.79 7.76
C ILE A 77 5.41 -1.48 8.53
N PHE A 78 6.16 -1.30 9.62
CA PHE A 78 6.12 -0.07 10.40
C PHE A 78 6.60 1.14 9.58
N ALA A 79 7.71 1.00 8.85
CA ALA A 79 8.21 2.06 7.96
C ALA A 79 7.19 2.42 6.87
N ALA A 80 6.54 1.43 6.25
CA ALA A 80 5.49 1.66 5.27
C ALA A 80 4.30 2.43 5.87
N LEU A 81 3.88 2.09 7.09
CA LEU A 81 2.80 2.80 7.81
C LEU A 81 3.18 4.26 8.06
N LEU A 82 4.40 4.52 8.53
CA LEU A 82 4.89 5.88 8.74
C LEU A 82 4.93 6.70 7.44
N LEU A 83 5.44 6.13 6.35
CA LEU A 83 5.48 6.79 5.05
C LEU A 83 4.06 7.10 4.55
N ASN A 84 3.12 6.19 4.72
CA ASN A 84 1.74 6.44 4.30
C ASN A 84 1.03 7.45 5.19
N MET A 85 1.29 7.46 6.50
CA MET A 85 0.81 8.52 7.41
C MET A 85 1.34 9.89 7.00
N LEU A 86 2.62 10.00 6.64
CA LEU A 86 3.19 11.22 6.09
C LEU A 86 2.47 11.63 4.80
N ALA A 87 2.17 10.67 3.91
CA ALA A 87 1.39 10.97 2.71
C ALA A 87 -0.01 11.51 3.03
N MET A 88 -0.70 10.95 4.05
CA MET A 88 -1.98 11.47 4.52
C MET A 88 -1.86 12.92 5.01
N LEU A 89 -0.80 13.26 5.76
CA LEU A 89 -0.54 14.64 6.19
C LEU A 89 -0.28 15.58 5.02
N LEU A 90 0.42 15.13 3.98
CA LEU A 90 0.63 15.90 2.76
C LEU A 90 -0.69 16.18 2.02
N PHE A 91 -1.61 15.21 1.99
CA PHE A 91 -2.94 15.40 1.45
C PHE A 91 -3.82 16.34 2.29
N ILE A 92 -3.67 16.33 3.63
CA ILE A 92 -4.44 17.23 4.51
C ILE A 92 -4.01 18.69 4.33
N ASN A 93 -2.72 18.93 4.13
CA ASN A 93 -2.13 20.27 4.00
C ASN A 93 -2.25 20.86 2.58
N GLU A 94 -3.18 20.36 1.77
CA GLU A 94 -3.33 20.64 0.34
C GLU A 94 -3.22 22.13 -0.02
N GLY A 95 -2.02 22.55 -0.44
CA GLY A 95 -1.73 23.95 -0.79
C GLY A 95 -1.31 24.15 -2.25
N SER A 96 -0.96 23.09 -2.98
CA SER A 96 -0.56 23.16 -4.38
C SER A 96 -0.48 21.78 -5.04
N VAL A 97 -0.42 21.74 -6.37
CA VAL A 97 -0.19 20.52 -7.15
C VAL A 97 1.12 19.81 -6.77
N ALA A 98 2.14 20.55 -6.32
CA ALA A 98 3.40 19.94 -5.88
C ALA A 98 3.21 19.09 -4.61
N TRP A 99 2.36 19.52 -3.68
CA TRP A 99 1.97 18.71 -2.52
C TRP A 99 1.25 17.43 -2.93
N LEU A 100 0.36 17.52 -3.93
CA LEU A 100 -0.37 16.36 -4.46
C LEU A 100 0.58 15.32 -5.08
N ILE A 101 1.56 15.77 -5.88
CA ILE A 101 2.59 14.87 -6.44
C ILE A 101 3.45 14.26 -5.34
N ALA A 102 3.89 15.05 -4.36
CA ALA A 102 4.69 14.57 -3.24
C ALA A 102 3.93 13.51 -2.42
N ALA A 103 2.65 13.79 -2.11
CA ALA A 103 1.76 12.87 -1.43
C ALA A 103 1.60 11.56 -2.21
N ARG A 104 1.40 11.63 -3.53
CA ARG A 104 1.22 10.44 -4.38
C ARG A 104 2.49 9.64 -4.61
N THR A 105 3.63 10.31 -4.73
CA THR A 105 4.96 9.66 -4.74
C THR A 105 5.15 8.84 -3.46
N LEU A 106 4.93 9.49 -2.31
CA LEU A 106 5.15 8.89 -1.00
C LEU A 106 4.14 7.76 -0.71
N GLN A 107 2.87 7.98 -1.05
CA GLN A 107 1.81 6.98 -0.93
C GLN A 107 2.08 5.77 -1.83
N GLY A 108 2.50 6.00 -3.09
CA GLY A 108 2.84 4.93 -4.03
C GLY A 108 3.97 4.07 -3.49
N PHE A 109 5.05 4.71 -3.05
CA PHE A 109 6.18 4.01 -2.45
C PHE A 109 5.75 3.21 -1.20
N ALA A 110 5.04 3.84 -0.27
CA ALA A 110 4.56 3.19 0.96
C ALA A 110 3.62 2.00 0.66
N THR A 111 2.73 2.15 -0.30
CA THR A 111 1.77 1.10 -0.72
C THR A 111 2.50 -0.06 -1.39
N GLY A 112 3.50 0.22 -2.23
CA GLY A 112 4.35 -0.82 -2.84
C GLY A 112 5.13 -1.60 -1.78
N MET A 113 5.73 -0.91 -0.80
CA MET A 113 6.39 -1.55 0.34
C MET A 113 5.43 -2.45 1.11
N ALA A 114 4.27 -1.91 1.49
CA ALA A 114 3.28 -2.63 2.28
C ALA A 114 2.75 -3.85 1.54
N THR A 115 2.41 -3.72 0.25
CA THR A 115 1.86 -4.82 -0.56
C THR A 115 2.87 -5.96 -0.70
N ALA A 116 4.15 -5.66 -0.95
CA ALA A 116 5.20 -6.68 -1.00
C ALA A 116 5.34 -7.43 0.33
N VAL A 117 5.48 -6.69 1.44
CA VAL A 117 5.79 -7.31 2.74
C VAL A 117 4.59 -7.98 3.37
N LEU A 118 3.41 -7.37 3.33
CA LEU A 118 2.18 -7.91 3.88
C LEU A 118 1.72 -9.14 3.09
N GLY A 119 1.83 -9.12 1.76
CA GLY A 119 1.47 -10.28 0.94
C GLY A 119 2.33 -11.49 1.26
N ALA A 120 3.65 -11.30 1.35
CA ALA A 120 4.57 -12.34 1.76
C ALA A 120 4.34 -12.78 3.23
N ALA A 121 4.03 -11.85 4.15
CA ALA A 121 3.69 -12.18 5.54
C ALA A 121 2.41 -13.03 5.66
N LEU A 122 1.39 -12.76 4.85
CA LEU A 122 0.14 -13.52 4.81
C LEU A 122 0.40 -14.96 4.34
N LEU A 123 1.18 -15.11 3.27
CA LEU A 123 1.58 -16.41 2.71
C LEU A 123 2.39 -17.25 3.72
N ASP A 124 3.28 -16.61 4.49
CA ASP A 124 4.07 -17.27 5.54
C ASP A 124 3.23 -17.66 6.77
N THR A 125 2.21 -16.86 7.11
CA THR A 125 1.41 -17.05 8.32
C THR A 125 0.48 -18.27 8.22
N ASP A 126 -0.15 -18.46 7.06
CA ASP A 126 -1.08 -19.56 6.80
C ASP A 126 -1.05 -19.97 5.31
N ARG A 127 -0.72 -21.23 5.03
CA ARG A 127 -0.59 -21.75 3.66
C ARG A 127 -1.92 -21.92 2.93
N GLN A 128 -3.04 -22.06 3.64
CA GLN A 128 -4.36 -22.21 3.03
C GLN A 128 -5.07 -20.87 2.94
N GLN A 129 -5.10 -20.11 4.04
CA GLN A 129 -5.83 -18.84 4.12
C GLN A 129 -5.03 -17.64 3.60
N GLY A 130 -3.70 -17.66 3.73
CA GLY A 130 -2.82 -16.57 3.32
C GLY A 130 -2.99 -16.15 1.86
N PRO A 131 -2.93 -17.06 0.87
CA PRO A 131 -3.16 -16.73 -0.53
C PRO A 131 -4.56 -16.16 -0.79
N LEU A 132 -5.60 -16.77 -0.21
CA LEU A 132 -6.99 -16.34 -0.37
C LEU A 132 -7.18 -14.90 0.14
N VAL A 133 -6.68 -14.63 1.35
CA VAL A 133 -6.75 -13.29 1.94
C VAL A 133 -5.93 -12.29 1.15
N ASN A 134 -4.73 -12.67 0.67
CA ASN A 134 -3.90 -11.78 -0.14
C ASN A 134 -4.56 -11.43 -1.49
N SER A 135 -5.41 -12.28 -2.04
CA SER A 135 -6.18 -11.98 -3.26
C SER A 135 -7.43 -11.14 -2.99
N VAL A 136 -8.12 -11.35 -1.87
CA VAL A 136 -9.42 -10.70 -1.58
C VAL A 136 -9.25 -9.36 -0.86
N ALA A 137 -8.30 -9.26 0.07
CA ALA A 137 -8.12 -8.06 0.90
C ALA A 137 -7.79 -6.79 0.08
N PRO A 138 -6.95 -6.83 -0.97
CA PRO A 138 -6.73 -5.68 -1.83
C PRO A 138 -8.01 -5.17 -2.51
N LEU A 139 -8.81 -6.09 -3.07
CA LEU A 139 -10.05 -5.75 -3.76
C LEU A 139 -11.07 -5.12 -2.81
N LEU A 140 -11.25 -5.73 -1.63
CA LEU A 140 -12.10 -5.18 -0.59
C LEU A 140 -11.59 -3.82 -0.10
N GLY A 141 -10.29 -3.66 0.06
CA GLY A 141 -9.67 -2.40 0.45
C GLY A 141 -9.97 -1.29 -0.55
N MET A 142 -9.72 -1.55 -1.84
CA MET A 142 -10.03 -0.60 -2.91
C MET A 142 -11.52 -0.24 -2.94
N ALA A 143 -12.41 -1.23 -2.82
CA ALA A 143 -13.85 -1.01 -2.80
C ALA A 143 -14.29 -0.18 -1.58
N CYS A 144 -13.86 -0.55 -0.37
CA CYS A 144 -14.15 0.20 0.84
C CYS A 144 -13.56 1.62 0.79
N GLY A 145 -12.38 1.79 0.23
CA GLY A 145 -11.73 3.09 0.06
C GLY A 145 -12.52 3.98 -0.90
N ALA A 146 -12.86 3.49 -2.08
CA ALA A 146 -13.62 4.24 -3.08
C ALA A 146 -15.05 4.55 -2.64
N MET A 147 -15.76 3.57 -2.04
CA MET A 147 -17.11 3.79 -1.52
C MET A 147 -17.10 4.72 -0.31
N GLY A 148 -16.16 4.50 0.62
CA GLY A 148 -16.02 5.32 1.82
C GLY A 148 -15.67 6.77 1.49
N SER A 149 -14.75 7.00 0.54
CA SER A 149 -14.43 8.34 0.10
C SER A 149 -15.59 9.00 -0.66
N SER A 150 -16.27 8.28 -1.57
CA SER A 150 -17.43 8.84 -2.27
C SER A 150 -18.57 9.24 -1.33
N LEU A 151 -18.91 8.38 -0.35
CA LEU A 151 -19.94 8.71 0.66
C LEU A 151 -19.52 9.90 1.52
N LEU A 152 -18.24 9.98 1.90
CA LEU A 152 -17.73 11.12 2.65
C LEU A 152 -17.76 12.40 1.81
N VAL A 153 -17.52 12.32 0.50
CA VAL A 153 -17.67 13.46 -0.42
C VAL A 153 -19.10 13.98 -0.46
N GLU A 154 -20.09 13.09 -0.47
CA GLU A 154 -21.50 13.46 -0.59
C GLU A 154 -22.10 13.99 0.72
N PHE A 155 -21.70 13.45 1.87
CA PHE A 155 -22.36 13.72 3.15
C PHE A 155 -21.52 14.47 4.19
N ALA A 156 -20.20 14.60 4.02
CA ALA A 156 -19.35 15.24 5.04
C ALA A 156 -19.17 16.75 4.81
N PRO A 157 -19.11 17.56 5.89
CA PRO A 157 -18.91 19.01 5.79
C PRO A 157 -17.50 19.43 5.34
N LEU A 158 -16.49 18.56 5.47
CA LEU A 158 -15.09 18.79 5.08
C LEU A 158 -14.53 17.52 4.38
N PRO A 159 -15.06 17.18 3.19
CA PRO A 159 -14.88 15.85 2.60
C PRO A 159 -13.43 15.55 2.25
N THR A 160 -12.68 16.55 1.76
CA THR A 160 -11.28 16.40 1.36
C THR A 160 -10.38 16.04 2.53
N GLN A 161 -10.60 16.58 3.74
CA GLN A 161 -9.70 16.35 4.88
C GLN A 161 -10.11 15.16 5.75
N LEU A 162 -11.42 14.94 5.92
CA LEU A 162 -11.93 13.96 6.89
C LEU A 162 -11.56 12.52 6.51
N ILE A 163 -11.54 12.21 5.21
CA ILE A 163 -11.08 10.91 4.68
C ILE A 163 -9.63 10.65 5.07
N TYR A 164 -8.74 11.64 4.92
CA TYR A 164 -7.33 11.45 5.28
C TYR A 164 -7.11 11.37 6.79
N TRP A 165 -7.87 12.13 7.59
CA TRP A 165 -7.81 12.02 9.06
C TRP A 165 -8.25 10.64 9.56
N THR A 166 -9.33 10.08 8.98
CA THR A 166 -9.82 8.75 9.35
C THR A 166 -8.80 7.66 8.97
N LEU A 167 -8.24 7.72 7.76
CA LEU A 167 -7.17 6.81 7.33
C LEU A 167 -5.91 6.95 8.19
N LEU A 168 -5.52 8.18 8.53
CA LEU A 168 -4.37 8.46 9.40
C LEU A 168 -4.59 7.86 10.80
N ALA A 169 -5.78 8.01 11.38
CA ALA A 169 -6.12 7.42 12.67
C ALA A 169 -6.07 5.88 12.63
N LEU A 170 -6.63 5.27 11.59
CA LEU A 170 -6.56 3.82 11.39
C LEU A 170 -5.13 3.31 11.26
N MET A 171 -4.29 4.02 10.49
CA MET A 171 -2.89 3.67 10.32
C MET A 171 -2.07 3.88 11.59
N LEU A 172 -2.39 4.89 12.40
CA LEU A 172 -1.76 5.12 13.69
C LEU A 172 -2.09 3.97 14.67
N LEU A 173 -3.34 3.52 14.71
CA LEU A 173 -3.74 2.34 15.48
C LEU A 173 -3.00 1.08 15.01
N GLN A 174 -2.87 0.89 13.69
CA GLN A 174 -2.12 -0.22 13.12
C GLN A 174 -0.64 -0.13 13.49
N ALA A 175 -0.02 1.04 13.41
CA ALA A 175 1.38 1.26 13.74
C ALA A 175 1.68 0.93 15.21
N VAL A 176 0.78 1.30 16.13
CA VAL A 176 0.87 0.89 17.54
C VAL A 176 0.71 -0.63 17.69
N TYR A 177 -0.21 -1.23 16.95
CA TYR A 177 -0.46 -2.68 17.03
C TYR A 177 0.67 -3.52 16.41
N VAL A 178 1.41 -3.00 15.40
CA VAL A 178 2.60 -3.67 14.83
C VAL A 178 3.58 -4.08 15.92
N TRP A 179 3.70 -3.30 17.00
CA TRP A 179 4.63 -3.58 18.08
C TRP A 179 4.32 -4.87 18.83
N ARG A 180 3.06 -5.32 18.79
CA ARG A 180 2.60 -6.60 19.35
C ARG A 180 2.86 -7.80 18.43
N LEU A 181 3.19 -7.57 17.16
CA LEU A 181 3.54 -8.66 16.24
C LEU A 181 4.88 -9.27 16.66
N ALA A 182 4.94 -10.59 16.74
CA ALA A 182 6.21 -11.32 16.83
C ALA A 182 6.96 -11.19 15.50
N GLU A 183 8.27 -10.97 15.55
CA GLU A 183 9.10 -10.96 14.33
C GLU A 183 9.08 -12.38 13.72
N THR A 184 8.51 -12.51 12.52
CA THR A 184 8.31 -13.81 11.88
C THR A 184 9.52 -14.31 11.09
N VAL A 185 10.52 -13.46 10.82
CA VAL A 185 11.70 -13.80 10.00
C VAL A 185 12.99 -13.55 10.77
N SER A 186 13.88 -14.54 10.79
CA SER A 186 15.25 -14.42 11.28
C SER A 186 16.06 -13.51 10.35
N ARG A 187 16.62 -12.42 10.87
CA ARG A 187 17.43 -11.44 10.11
C ARG A 187 18.61 -12.12 9.44
N ILE A 188 18.73 -11.98 8.12
CA ILE A 188 19.86 -12.48 7.32
C ILE A 188 20.74 -11.28 6.90
N PRO A 189 22.07 -11.33 7.10
CA PRO A 189 22.96 -10.25 6.64
C PRO A 189 22.97 -10.16 5.10
N GLY A 190 22.87 -8.94 4.54
CA GLY A 190 22.87 -8.73 3.07
C GLY A 190 21.97 -7.61 2.53
N ALA A 191 21.28 -6.86 3.39
CA ALA A 191 20.25 -5.87 3.02
C ALA A 191 20.64 -4.84 1.94
N LEU A 192 21.89 -4.37 1.91
CA LEU A 192 22.32 -3.40 0.88
C LEU A 192 22.56 -4.05 -0.49
N ALA A 193 22.96 -5.33 -0.53
CA ALA A 193 23.12 -6.07 -1.77
C ALA A 193 21.78 -6.48 -2.39
N SER A 194 20.75 -6.66 -1.56
CA SER A 194 19.39 -7.03 -2.00
C SER A 194 18.61 -5.89 -2.65
N LEU A 195 19.05 -4.63 -2.47
CA LEU A 195 18.47 -3.46 -3.14
C LEU A 195 18.67 -3.48 -4.67
N ARG A 196 19.53 -4.36 -5.20
CA ARG A 196 19.66 -4.57 -6.65
C ARG A 196 18.47 -5.40 -7.16
N PRO A 197 17.56 -4.82 -7.96
CA PRO A 197 16.43 -5.58 -8.49
C PRO A 197 16.94 -6.66 -9.44
N THR A 198 16.75 -7.94 -9.08
CA THR A 198 17.03 -9.07 -9.96
C THR A 198 15.72 -9.52 -10.63
N LEU A 199 15.46 -9.01 -11.83
CA LEU A 199 14.31 -9.43 -12.63
C LEU A 199 14.64 -10.79 -13.29
N HIS A 200 14.52 -11.89 -12.54
CA HIS A 200 14.78 -13.22 -13.08
C HIS A 200 13.46 -13.93 -13.38
N VAL A 201 13.09 -13.99 -14.67
CA VAL A 201 11.92 -14.75 -15.11
C VAL A 201 12.36 -16.18 -15.46
N PRO A 202 11.91 -17.20 -14.69
CA PRO A 202 12.23 -18.61 -14.98
C PRO A 202 11.82 -18.96 -16.41
N PRO A 203 12.62 -19.73 -17.16
CA PRO A 203 12.34 -20.02 -18.57
C PRO A 203 10.95 -20.66 -18.78
N GLN A 204 10.45 -21.41 -17.79
CA GLN A 204 9.12 -22.02 -17.78
C GLN A 204 7.98 -20.99 -17.65
N ALA A 205 8.21 -19.89 -16.92
CA ALA A 205 7.21 -18.85 -16.66
C ALA A 205 7.21 -17.75 -17.74
N ARG A 206 8.26 -17.64 -18.57
CA ARG A 206 8.36 -16.61 -19.63
C ARG A 206 7.18 -16.64 -20.58
N ARG A 207 6.75 -17.82 -21.01
CA ARG A 207 5.63 -17.95 -21.97
C ARG A 207 4.31 -17.50 -21.35
N ALA A 208 4.07 -17.84 -20.08
CA ALA A 208 2.89 -17.38 -19.35
C ALA A 208 2.92 -15.86 -19.13
N LEU A 209 4.08 -15.30 -18.78
CA LEU A 209 4.27 -13.86 -18.62
C LEU A 209 3.98 -13.10 -19.93
N TRP A 210 4.51 -13.56 -21.06
CA TRP A 210 4.27 -12.92 -22.37
C TRP A 210 2.80 -12.97 -22.81
N LEU A 211 2.07 -14.02 -22.42
CA LEU A 211 0.65 -14.16 -22.74
C LEU A 211 -0.25 -13.34 -21.80
N ALA A 212 0.16 -13.15 -20.54
CA ALA A 212 -0.57 -12.36 -19.55
C ALA A 212 -0.33 -10.84 -19.68
N LEU A 213 0.87 -10.44 -20.11
CA LEU A 213 1.27 -9.04 -20.29
C LEU A 213 0.24 -8.16 -21.03
N PRO A 214 -0.31 -8.56 -22.20
CA PRO A 214 -1.30 -7.75 -22.88
C PRO A 214 -2.67 -7.72 -22.17
N VAL A 215 -2.98 -8.70 -21.33
CA VAL A 215 -4.21 -8.74 -20.53
C VAL A 215 -4.10 -7.87 -19.28
N ASP A 216 -2.92 -7.81 -18.66
CA ASP A 216 -2.69 -7.00 -17.45
C ASP A 216 -2.48 -5.50 -17.75
N VAL A 217 -2.22 -5.13 -19.00
CA VAL A 217 -1.96 -3.74 -19.44
C VAL A 217 -3.18 -3.09 -20.11
N ALA A 218 -4.21 -3.87 -20.45
CA ALA A 218 -5.45 -3.40 -21.09
C ALA A 218 -6.50 -2.96 -20.07
#